data_AF-A0A416RUM3-F1
#
_entry.id   AF-A0A416RUM3-F1
#
_cell.length_a   1.000
_cell.length_b   1.000
_cell.length_c   1.000
_cell.angle_alpha   90.00
_cell.angle_beta   90.00
_cell.angle_gamma   90.00
#
_symmetry.space_group_name_H-M   'P 1'
#
loop_
_entity.id
_entity.type
_entity.pdbx_description
1 polymer ?
#
loop_
_entity_poly.entity_id
_entity_poly.type
_entity_poly.pdbx_seq_one_letter_code
_entity_poly.pdbx_strand_id
1 'polypeptide(L)'
;MAKAKKHNPLSYLGWLGLVGVVGINTGDWLLQLFLIYFFFFIYTNMPADELFWMNVRKAGFRAFIFEVAANSLILVIVAVLEHIKYISADMVTLVMRLYLISFVAAMAIFIVMLWQINRQERKYMEE
;
A
#
# COMPACT_ATOMS: atom_id res chain seq x y z
N MET A 1 -27.04 -15.02 -22.18
CA MET A 1 -26.25 -15.59 -21.06
C MET A 1 -25.52 -14.45 -20.37
N ALA A 2 -25.89 -14.09 -19.15
CA ALA A 2 -25.18 -13.07 -18.39
C ALA A 2 -23.79 -13.63 -18.01
N LYS A 3 -22.73 -13.06 -18.60
CA LYS A 3 -21.35 -13.44 -18.31
C LYS A 3 -21.13 -13.20 -16.82
N ALA A 4 -20.79 -14.24 -16.04
CA ALA A 4 -20.50 -14.11 -14.62
C ALA A 4 -19.48 -12.98 -14.44
N LYS A 5 -19.85 -11.94 -13.69
CA LYS A 5 -19.02 -10.77 -13.47
C LYS A 5 -17.77 -11.25 -12.73
N LYS A 6 -16.65 -11.38 -13.44
CA LYS A 6 -15.39 -11.87 -12.86
C LYS A 6 -15.01 -10.89 -11.74
N HIS A 7 -14.99 -11.39 -10.50
CA HIS A 7 -14.60 -10.59 -9.34
C HIS A 7 -13.20 -10.02 -9.56
N ASN A 8 -13.02 -8.76 -9.16
CA ASN A 8 -11.73 -8.10 -9.25
C ASN A 8 -10.76 -8.75 -8.26
N PRO A 9 -9.68 -9.41 -8.72
CA PRO A 9 -8.78 -10.11 -7.80
C PRO A 9 -8.04 -9.15 -6.86
N LEU A 10 -7.95 -7.85 -7.22
CA LEU A 10 -7.35 -6.85 -6.33
C LEU A 10 -8.18 -6.67 -5.05
N SER A 11 -9.49 -6.93 -5.07
CA SER A 11 -10.33 -6.79 -3.88
C SER A 11 -10.06 -7.87 -2.82
N TYR A 12 -9.41 -8.98 -3.18
CA TYR A 12 -8.99 -9.99 -2.19
C TYR A 12 -7.95 -9.46 -1.22
N LEU A 13 -7.17 -8.45 -1.61
CA LEU A 13 -6.25 -7.76 -0.69
C LEU A 13 -7.00 -7.13 0.49
N GLY A 14 -8.30 -6.82 0.33
CA GLY A 14 -9.14 -6.30 1.41
C GLY A 14 -9.21 -7.20 2.63
N TRP A 15 -9.07 -8.52 2.46
CA TRP A 15 -9.07 -9.47 3.57
C TRP A 15 -7.87 -9.32 4.50
N LEU A 16 -6.74 -8.79 4.01
CA LEU A 16 -5.59 -8.46 4.86
C LEU A 16 -5.94 -7.39 5.90
N GLY A 17 -6.98 -6.59 5.67
CA GLY A 17 -7.48 -5.62 6.65
C GLY A 17 -7.98 -6.25 7.95
N LEU A 18 -8.35 -7.54 7.94
CA LEU A 18 -8.72 -8.26 9.16
C LEU A 18 -7.55 -8.35 10.16
N VAL A 19 -6.30 -8.38 9.68
CA VAL A 19 -5.11 -8.28 10.55
C VAL A 19 -5.12 -6.96 11.32
N GLY A 20 -5.59 -5.89 10.69
CA GLY A 20 -5.80 -4.59 11.32
C GLY A 20 -6.79 -4.62 12.47
N VAL A 21 -7.88 -5.40 12.32
CA VAL A 21 -8.89 -5.57 13.38
C VAL A 21 -8.28 -6.29 14.59
N VAL A 22 -7.42 -7.28 14.36
CA VAL A 22 -6.66 -7.92 15.45
C VAL A 22 -5.79 -6.89 16.17
N GLY A 23 -5.13 -6.00 15.43
CA GLY A 23 -4.34 -4.90 15.99
C GLY A 23 -5.13 -3.91 16.86
N ILE A 24 -6.41 -3.68 16.56
CA ILE A 24 -7.29 -2.89 17.43
C ILE A 24 -7.50 -3.62 18.76
N ASN A 25 -7.80 -4.93 18.71
CA ASN A 25 -8.06 -5.73 19.91
C ASN A 25 -6.82 -5.90 20.80
N THR A 26 -5.63 -5.98 20.21
CA THR A 26 -4.37 -6.13 20.97
C THR A 26 -3.74 -4.80 21.39
N GLY A 27 -4.21 -3.68 20.86
CA GLY A 27 -3.59 -2.36 21.05
C GLY A 27 -2.28 -2.17 20.29
N ASP A 28 -1.91 -3.10 19.39
CA ASP A 28 -0.69 -3.01 18.59
C ASP A 28 -0.89 -2.07 17.39
N TRP A 29 -0.31 -0.88 17.48
CA TRP A 29 -0.40 0.14 16.44
C TRP A 29 0.20 -0.31 15.10
N LEU A 30 1.17 -1.23 15.08
CA LEU A 30 1.75 -1.73 13.83
C LEU A 30 0.78 -2.62 13.09
N LEU A 31 0.08 -3.49 13.82
CA LEU A 31 -0.97 -4.33 13.23
C LEU A 31 -2.13 -3.47 12.75
N GLN A 32 -2.50 -2.41 13.47
CA GLN A 32 -3.57 -1.47 13.06
C GLN A 32 -3.32 -0.84 11.67
N LEU A 33 -2.07 -0.70 11.23
CA LEU A 33 -1.75 -0.17 9.90
C LEU A 33 -2.34 -1.03 8.77
N PHE A 34 -2.58 -2.32 9.01
CA PHE A 34 -3.21 -3.21 8.04
C PHE A 34 -4.66 -2.81 7.71
N LEU A 35 -5.33 -1.99 8.52
CA LEU A 35 -6.68 -1.50 8.22
C LEU A 35 -6.75 -0.77 6.87
N ILE A 36 -5.63 -0.22 6.38
CA ILE A 36 -5.54 0.42 5.06
C ILE A 36 -5.96 -0.52 3.92
N TYR A 37 -5.75 -1.84 4.09
CA TYR A 37 -6.11 -2.83 3.10
C TYR A 37 -7.62 -2.89 2.84
N PHE A 38 -8.48 -2.53 3.79
CA PHE A 38 -9.92 -2.52 3.56
C PHE A 38 -10.35 -1.61 2.41
N PHE A 39 -9.54 -0.63 2.03
CA PHE A 39 -9.79 0.20 0.84
C PHE A 39 -9.94 -0.64 -0.44
N PHE A 40 -9.25 -1.78 -0.54
CA PHE A 40 -9.33 -2.65 -1.71
C PHE A 40 -10.73 -3.24 -1.96
N PHE A 41 -11.60 -3.30 -0.94
CA PHE A 41 -12.98 -3.74 -1.13
C PHE A 41 -13.80 -2.80 -2.02
N ILE A 42 -13.41 -1.53 -2.18
CA ILE A 42 -14.05 -0.59 -3.10
C ILE A 42 -14.02 -1.13 -4.55
N TYR A 43 -12.99 -1.89 -4.90
CA TYR A 43 -12.81 -2.43 -6.25
C TYR A 43 -13.56 -3.75 -6.52
N THR A 44 -14.26 -4.32 -5.53
CA THR A 44 -14.98 -5.61 -5.66
C THR A 44 -15.93 -5.64 -6.85
N ASN A 45 -16.61 -4.53 -7.11
CA ASN A 45 -17.61 -4.40 -8.18
C ASN A 45 -17.06 -3.77 -9.47
N MET A 46 -15.78 -3.40 -9.50
CA MET A 46 -15.12 -2.79 -10.65
C MET A 46 -14.61 -3.88 -11.60
N PRO A 47 -14.93 -3.83 -12.90
CA PRO A 47 -14.41 -4.79 -13.86
C PRO A 47 -12.87 -4.74 -13.90
N ALA A 48 -12.22 -5.89 -13.82
CA ALA A 48 -10.76 -6.02 -13.91
C ALA A 48 -10.33 -6.25 -15.35
N ASP A 49 -10.64 -5.30 -16.22
CA ASP A 49 -10.26 -5.28 -17.63
C ASP A 49 -8.82 -4.76 -17.83
N GLU A 50 -8.37 -4.73 -19.08
CA GLU A 50 -7.02 -4.29 -19.43
C GLU A 50 -6.73 -2.85 -18.99
N LEU A 51 -7.73 -1.97 -19.08
CA LEU A 51 -7.64 -0.58 -18.63
C LEU A 51 -7.42 -0.49 -17.12
N PHE A 52 -8.20 -1.23 -16.32
CA PHE A 52 -8.00 -1.31 -14.88
C PHE A 52 -6.58 -1.77 -14.53
N TRP A 53 -6.08 -2.83 -15.19
CA TRP A 53 -4.72 -3.32 -14.94
C TRP A 53 -3.63 -2.34 -15.36
N MET A 54 -3.86 -1.56 -16.42
CA MET A 54 -2.97 -0.47 -16.81
C MET A 54 -2.91 0.60 -15.71
N ASN A 55 -4.04 0.95 -15.10
CA ASN A 55 -4.09 1.91 -14.00
C ASN A 55 -3.43 1.40 -12.73
N VAL A 56 -3.63 0.11 -12.41
CA VAL A 56 -2.91 -0.58 -11.33
C VAL A 56 -1.41 -0.50 -11.56
N ARG A 57 -0.92 -0.76 -12.78
CA ARG A 57 0.52 -0.63 -13.11
C ARG A 57 1.02 0.81 -12.96
N LYS A 58 0.25 1.79 -13.42
CA LYS A 58 0.62 3.22 -13.33
C LYS A 58 0.69 3.70 -11.88
N ALA A 59 -0.31 3.36 -11.06
CA ALA A 59 -0.31 3.65 -9.63
C ALA A 59 0.79 2.88 -8.90
N GLY A 60 0.97 1.60 -9.24
CA GLY A 60 2.02 0.72 -8.72
C GLY A 60 3.41 1.26 -8.97
N PHE A 61 3.69 1.73 -10.18
CA PHE A 61 4.98 2.31 -10.54
C PHE A 61 5.29 3.56 -9.71
N ARG A 62 4.31 4.46 -9.50
CA ARG A 62 4.50 5.66 -8.67
C ARG A 62 4.82 5.30 -7.21
N ALA A 63 4.08 4.36 -6.63
CA ALA A 63 4.31 3.88 -5.28
C ALA A 63 5.66 3.14 -5.15
N PHE A 64 6.02 2.34 -6.16
CA PHE A 64 7.29 1.63 -6.22
C PHE A 64 8.49 2.59 -6.23
N ILE A 65 8.45 3.65 -7.04
CA ILE A 65 9.54 4.66 -7.06
C ILE A 65 9.69 5.32 -5.69
N PHE A 66 8.58 5.66 -5.04
CA PHE A 66 8.61 6.21 -3.68
C PHE A 66 9.23 5.22 -2.69
N GLU A 67 8.79 3.96 -2.71
CA GLU A 67 9.27 2.92 -1.80
C GLU A 67 10.77 2.64 -1.98
N VAL A 68 11.25 2.60 -3.22
CA VAL A 68 12.68 2.43 -3.53
C VAL A 68 13.49 3.61 -3.01
N ALA A 69 13.02 4.85 -3.21
CA ALA A 69 13.71 6.04 -2.73
C ALA A 69 13.76 6.09 -1.19
N ALA A 70 12.62 5.83 -0.53
CA ALA A 70 12.52 5.82 0.92
C ALA A 70 13.41 4.73 1.55
N ASN A 71 13.37 3.51 1.03
CA ASN A 71 14.21 2.41 1.53
C ASN A 71 15.69 2.64 1.26
N SER A 72 16.04 3.24 0.12
CA SER A 72 17.43 3.62 -0.16
C SER A 72 17.95 4.60 0.90
N LEU A 73 17.14 5.58 1.31
CA LEU A 73 17.50 6.51 2.37
C LEU A 73 17.64 5.81 3.73
N ILE A 74 16.71 4.93 4.09
CA ILE A 74 16.78 4.14 5.33
C ILE A 74 18.06 3.29 5.35
N LEU A 75 18.42 2.67 4.23
CA LEU A 75 19.63 1.85 4.11
C LEU A 75 20.91 2.68 4.30
N VAL A 76 20.95 3.90 3.76
CA VAL A 76 22.07 4.83 4.01
C VAL A 76 22.17 5.18 5.49
N ILE A 77 21.04 5.46 6.15
CA ILE A 77 21.02 5.74 7.60
C ILE A 77 21.59 4.55 8.38
N VAL A 78 21.14 3.33 8.07
CA VAL A 78 21.64 2.10 8.71
C VAL A 78 23.14 1.95 8.52
N ALA A 79 23.65 2.13 7.29
CA ALA A 79 25.07 2.01 6.99
C ALA A 79 25.92 3.03 7.77
N VAL A 80 25.45 4.27 7.91
CA VAL A 80 26.14 5.30 8.70
C VAL A 80 26.14 4.95 10.19
N LEU A 81 25.00 4.54 10.75
CA LEU A 81 24.88 4.14 12.16
C LEU A 81 25.78 2.94 12.49
N GLU A 82 25.86 1.97 11.59
CA GLU A 82 26.75 0.82 11.70
C GLU A 82 28.23 1.24 11.69
N HIS A 83 28.62 2.13 10.76
CA HIS A 83 29.99 2.62 10.67
C HIS A 83 30.47 3.33 11.94
N ILE A 84 29.62 4.15 12.56
CA ILE A 84 29.93 4.84 13.82
C ILE A 84 29.75 3.96 15.06
N LYS A 85 29.43 2.66 14.90
CA LYS A 85 29.17 1.68 15.97
C LYS A 85 28.07 2.13 16.95
N TYR A 86 27.11 2.88 16.47
CA TYR A 86 25.98 3.40 17.27
C TYR A 86 24.72 2.57 17.02
N ILE A 87 24.82 1.25 17.23
CA ILE A 87 23.67 0.34 17.14
C ILE A 87 23.22 0.00 18.55
N SER A 88 22.19 0.71 19.03
CA SER A 88 21.46 0.37 20.25
C SER A 88 20.11 -0.28 19.90
N ALA A 89 19.49 -0.95 20.88
CA ALA A 89 18.16 -1.56 20.70
C ALA A 89 17.10 -0.52 20.28
N ASP A 90 17.20 0.71 20.79
CA ASP A 90 16.30 1.81 20.42
C ASP A 90 16.46 2.22 18.95
N MET A 91 17.70 2.23 18.44
CA MET A 91 17.98 2.57 17.04
C MET A 91 17.49 1.48 16.07
N VAL A 92 17.67 0.20 16.42
CA VAL A 92 17.09 -0.91 15.65
C VAL A 92 15.56 -0.79 15.60
N THR A 93 14.94 -0.49 16.74
CA THR A 93 13.49 -0.26 16.82
C THR A 93 13.06 0.93 15.95
N LEU A 94 13.82 2.02 15.95
CA LEU A 94 13.56 3.19 15.11
C LEU A 94 13.63 2.86 13.62
N VAL A 95 14.68 2.15 13.18
CA VAL A 95 14.86 1.74 11.77
C VAL A 95 13.70 0.84 11.32
N MET A 96 13.31 -0.13 12.13
CA MET A 96 12.16 -1.00 11.84
C MET A 96 10.87 -0.19 11.70
N ARG A 97 10.65 0.80 12.56
CA ARG A 97 9.49 1.70 12.46
C ARG A 97 9.53 2.56 11.20
N LEU A 98 10.69 3.10 10.82
CA LEU A 98 10.84 3.87 9.58
C LEU A 98 10.52 3.03 8.34
N TYR A 99 10.99 1.78 8.30
CA TYR A 99 10.66 0.84 7.23
C TYR A 99 9.16 0.56 7.13
N LEU A 100 8.51 0.34 8.28
CA LEU A 100 7.05 0.12 8.31
C LEU A 100 6.27 1.36 7.86
N ILE A 101 6.72 2.56 8.27
CA ILE A 101 6.11 3.82 7.86
C ILE A 101 6.30 4.05 6.35
N SER A 102 7.47 3.77 5.79
CA SER A 102 7.70 3.92 4.34
C SER A 102 6.77 3.00 3.55
N PHE A 103 6.66 1.74 3.97
CA PHE A 103 5.75 0.77 3.35
C PHE A 103 4.29 1.25 3.36
N VAL A 104 3.80 1.74 4.49
CA VAL A 104 2.43 2.26 4.59
C VAL A 104 2.23 3.52 3.76
N ALA A 105 3.22 4.42 3.72
CA ALA A 105 3.18 5.60 2.87
C ALA A 105 3.14 5.22 1.37
N ALA A 106 3.94 4.24 0.93
CA ALA A 106 3.89 3.72 -0.42
C ALA A 106 2.52 3.10 -0.75
N MET A 107 1.95 2.33 0.18
CA MET A 107 0.61 1.77 0.03
C MET A 107 -0.46 2.87 -0.09
N ALA A 108 -0.37 3.91 0.72
CA ALA A 108 -1.28 5.06 0.65
C ALA A 108 -1.15 5.79 -0.70
N ILE A 109 0.08 6.01 -1.20
CA ILE A 109 0.32 6.57 -2.52
C ILE A 109 -0.32 5.69 -3.60
N PHE A 110 -0.11 4.38 -3.55
CA PHE A 110 -0.71 3.44 -4.49
C PHE A 110 -2.24 3.56 -4.51
N ILE A 111 -2.86 3.51 -3.34
CA ILE A 111 -4.31 3.59 -3.16
C ILE A 111 -4.87 4.92 -3.71
N VAL A 112 -4.28 6.05 -3.30
CA VAL A 112 -4.73 7.38 -3.72
C VAL A 112 -4.57 7.56 -5.22
N MET A 113 -3.45 7.14 -5.79
CA MET A 113 -3.21 7.24 -7.23
C MET A 113 -4.18 6.37 -8.03
N LEU A 114 -4.40 5.12 -7.61
CA LEU A 114 -5.33 4.23 -8.28
C LEU A 114 -6.77 4.76 -8.20
N TRP A 115 -7.16 5.28 -7.04
CA TRP A 115 -8.47 5.90 -6.86
C TRP A 115 -8.65 7.14 -7.74
N GLN A 116 -7.65 8.03 -7.80
CA GLN A 116 -7.69 9.24 -8.62
C GLN A 116 -7.80 8.92 -10.11
N ILE A 117 -6.97 8.02 -10.63
CA ILE A 117 -6.97 7.64 -12.05
C ILE A 117 -8.32 7.03 -12.43
N ASN A 118 -8.81 6.06 -11.64
CA ASN A 118 -10.09 5.41 -11.89
C ASN A 118 -11.27 6.40 -11.79
N ARG A 119 -11.17 7.44 -10.93
CA ARG A 119 -12.19 8.49 -10.82
C ARG A 119 -12.18 9.42 -12.04
N GLN A 120 -11.01 9.75 -12.58
CA GLN A 120 -10.90 10.58 -13.78
C GLN A 120 -11.48 9.87 -15.00
N GLU A 121 -11.17 8.60 -15.19
CA GLU A 121 -11.67 7.82 -16.33
C GLU A 121 -13.20 7.70 -16.35
N ARG A 122 -13.83 7.51 -15.17
CA ARG A 122 -15.29 7.48 -15.10
C ARG A 122 -15.94 8.76 -15.60
N LYS A 123 -15.33 9.93 -15.31
CA LYS A 123 -15.83 11.21 -15.81
C LYS A 123 -15.73 11.31 -17.33
N TYR A 124 -14.62 10.88 -17.92
CA TYR A 124 -14.44 10.92 -19.38
C TYR A 124 -15.34 9.97 -20.15
N MET A 125 -15.87 8.92 -19.53
CA MET A 125 -16.81 7.98 -20.15
C MET A 125 -18.27 8.42 -20.00
N GLU A 126 -18.54 9.41 -19.15
CA GLU A 126 -19.88 9.99 -18.91
C GLU A 126 -20.11 11.30 -19.70
N GLU A 127 -19.05 11.89 -20.26
CA GLU A 127 -19.05 13.03 -21.19
C GLU A 127 -19.15 12.56 -22.66
#